data_AF-A0A517WUY4-F1
#
_entry.id   AF-A0A517WUY4-F1
#
_cell.length_a   1.000
_cell.length_b   1.000
_cell.length_c   1.000
_cell.angle_alpha   90.00
_cell.angle_beta   90.00
_cell.angle_gamma   90.00
#
_symmetry.space_group_name_H-M   'P 1'
#
loop_
_entity.id
_entity.type
_entity.pdbx_description
1 polymer ?
#
loop_
_entity_poly.entity_id
_entity_poly.type
_entity_poly.pdbx_seq_one_letter_code
_entity_poly.pdbx_strand_id
1 'polypeptide(L)'
;MNSINQAKEIIRKHSGQGSSVSLGLLDSFRPYQGFSDRDAQEFFEAIIYYSVESTFPQNDQLEIIYCLWNTCHTIRRLALSANGPLQRNAIIDNADIAHIEKWVDSIEHSCLIWISGDQDYKVALPFADYITNGHPIADKKSAFKCLFDFLKKAISQENSHSVESNSKGFFEKSFDAQYSFIIALEKLGNESKEWVEFLKKLSSNSESKEIRDEARRILNQISKESR
;
A
#
# COMPACT_ATOMS: atom_id res chain seq x y z
N MET A 1 -1.68 -4.27 11.99
CA MET A 1 -0.58 -3.86 12.90
C MET A 1 -1.13 -3.06 14.07
N ASN A 2 -0.50 -3.22 15.23
CA ASN A 2 -0.91 -2.56 16.48
C ASN A 2 0.17 -1.63 17.06
N SER A 3 1.38 -1.60 16.50
CA SER A 3 2.44 -0.69 16.93
C SER A 3 3.49 -0.46 15.86
N ILE A 4 4.23 0.65 15.98
CA ILE A 4 5.30 0.98 15.05
C ILE A 4 6.49 0.02 15.15
N ASN A 5 6.78 -0.47 16.35
CA ASN A 5 7.83 -1.46 16.58
C ASN A 5 7.48 -2.77 15.89
N GLN A 6 6.20 -3.15 15.88
CA GLN A 6 5.74 -4.30 15.10
C GLN A 6 5.97 -4.07 13.60
N ALA A 7 5.64 -2.90 13.06
CA ALA A 7 5.90 -2.58 11.66
C ALA A 7 7.41 -2.62 11.33
N LYS A 8 8.26 -2.06 12.20
CA LYS A 8 9.71 -2.10 12.06
C LYS A 8 10.25 -3.53 12.03
N GLU A 9 9.80 -4.38 12.93
CA GLU A 9 10.21 -5.79 12.96
C GLU A 9 9.71 -6.58 11.74
N ILE A 10 8.51 -6.29 11.24
CA ILE A 10 8.02 -6.87 9.98
C ILE A 10 8.93 -6.45 8.81
N ILE A 11 9.25 -5.16 8.71
CA ILE A 11 10.14 -4.66 7.64
C ILE A 11 11.51 -5.34 7.72
N ARG A 12 12.09 -5.45 8.93
CA ARG A 12 13.36 -6.16 9.15
C ARG A 12 13.28 -7.64 8.78
N LYS A 13 12.22 -8.34 9.20
CA LYS A 13 11.97 -9.75 8.86
C LYS A 13 12.01 -9.94 7.35
N HIS A 14 11.22 -9.18 6.60
CA HIS A 14 11.13 -9.36 5.15
C HIS A 14 12.39 -8.93 4.40
N SER A 15 13.20 -8.04 4.97
CA SER A 15 14.49 -7.61 4.42
C SER A 15 15.69 -8.50 4.78
N GLY A 16 15.46 -9.60 5.50
CA GLY A 16 16.50 -10.51 5.97
C GLY A 16 17.38 -9.91 7.08
N GLN A 17 16.92 -8.87 7.77
CA GLN A 17 17.58 -8.22 8.90
C GLN A 17 16.86 -8.50 10.24
N GLY A 18 15.79 -9.29 10.22
CA GLY A 18 14.98 -9.60 11.40
C GLY A 18 15.67 -10.57 12.35
N SER A 19 15.33 -10.47 13.63
CA SER A 19 15.76 -11.43 14.67
C SER A 19 14.93 -12.72 14.69
N SER A 20 13.85 -12.76 13.92
CA SER A 20 12.89 -13.88 13.89
C SER A 20 13.43 -15.07 13.12
N VAL A 21 13.15 -16.27 13.62
CA VAL A 21 13.48 -17.56 12.98
C VAL A 21 12.55 -17.86 11.78
N SER A 22 11.44 -17.12 11.64
CA SER A 22 10.49 -17.27 10.53
C SER A 22 11.03 -16.64 9.24
N LEU A 23 10.89 -17.34 8.11
CA LEU A 23 11.28 -16.88 6.78
C LEU A 23 10.53 -15.59 6.39
N GLY A 24 11.26 -14.59 5.90
CA GLY A 24 10.75 -13.34 5.35
C GLY A 24 10.60 -13.37 3.82
N LEU A 25 10.19 -12.25 3.23
CA LEU A 25 9.99 -12.11 1.78
C LEU A 25 11.26 -12.46 1.01
N LEU A 26 12.42 -11.91 1.39
CA LEU A 26 13.69 -12.23 0.73
C LEU A 26 14.11 -13.69 0.86
N ASP A 27 13.73 -14.36 1.95
CA ASP A 27 14.11 -15.75 2.16
C ASP A 27 13.38 -16.68 1.18
N SER A 28 12.19 -16.29 0.70
CA SER A 28 11.47 -17.01 -0.35
C SER A 28 12.22 -17.04 -1.69
N PHE A 29 13.25 -16.20 -1.87
CA PHE A 29 14.09 -16.18 -3.06
C PHE A 29 15.38 -17.02 -2.92
N ARG A 30 15.72 -17.57 -1.73
CA ARG A 30 16.98 -18.31 -1.50
C ARG A 30 16.87 -19.46 -0.46
N PRO A 31 16.74 -20.73 -0.91
CA PRO A 31 16.42 -21.15 -2.28
C PRO A 31 15.02 -20.66 -2.69
N TYR A 32 14.74 -20.55 -3.99
CA TYR A 32 13.42 -20.08 -4.43
C TYR A 32 12.33 -21.08 -4.02
N GLN A 33 11.35 -20.60 -3.26
CA GLN A 33 10.21 -21.38 -2.76
C GLN A 33 8.87 -20.91 -3.34
N GLY A 34 8.91 -20.02 -4.34
CA GLY A 34 7.74 -19.32 -4.85
C GLY A 34 7.63 -17.91 -4.29
N PHE A 35 7.11 -16.99 -5.10
CA PHE A 35 6.81 -15.64 -4.64
C PHE A 35 5.52 -15.65 -3.79
N SER A 36 5.61 -15.11 -2.58
CA SER A 36 4.49 -15.08 -1.63
C SER A 36 3.82 -13.71 -1.62
N ASP A 37 2.65 -13.60 -2.25
CA ASP A 37 1.82 -12.38 -2.20
C ASP A 37 1.47 -11.97 -0.77
N ARG A 38 1.38 -12.94 0.14
CA ARG A 38 1.13 -12.68 1.56
C ARG A 38 2.29 -11.95 2.21
N ASP A 39 3.52 -12.42 1.97
CA ASP A 39 4.70 -11.79 2.56
C ASP A 39 4.99 -10.43 1.92
N ALA A 40 4.72 -10.29 0.61
CA ALA A 40 4.82 -9.02 -0.09
C ALA A 40 3.79 -8.01 0.43
N GLN A 41 2.54 -8.44 0.62
CA GLN A 41 1.48 -7.63 1.20
C GLN A 41 1.80 -7.24 2.66
N GLU A 42 2.21 -8.19 3.51
CA GLU A 42 2.57 -7.92 4.90
C GLU A 42 3.71 -6.88 4.99
N PHE A 43 4.72 -7.02 4.12
CA PHE A 43 5.81 -6.06 4.00
C PHE A 43 5.30 -4.66 3.61
N PHE A 44 4.43 -4.57 2.59
CA PHE A 44 3.90 -3.31 2.11
C PHE A 44 3.02 -2.60 3.15
N GLU A 45 2.11 -3.33 3.79
CA GLU A 45 1.27 -2.79 4.86
C GLU A 45 2.13 -2.25 6.01
N ALA A 46 3.27 -2.88 6.30
CA ALA A 46 4.20 -2.42 7.32
C ALA A 46 4.92 -1.13 6.93
N ILE A 47 5.33 -0.98 5.66
CA ILE A 47 5.91 0.26 5.13
C ILE A 47 4.90 1.41 5.27
N ILE A 48 3.68 1.17 4.78
CA ILE A 48 2.58 2.11 4.85
C ILE A 48 2.35 2.53 6.31
N TYR A 49 2.14 1.57 7.22
CA TYR A 49 1.91 1.87 8.63
C TYR A 49 3.08 2.63 9.28
N TYR A 50 4.31 2.20 9.02
CA TYR A 50 5.51 2.83 9.58
C TYR A 50 5.63 4.28 9.12
N SER A 51 5.45 4.55 7.83
CA SER A 51 5.64 5.88 7.24
C SER A 51 4.77 6.97 7.87
N VAL A 52 3.57 6.63 8.34
CA VAL A 52 2.60 7.59 8.87
C VAL A 52 2.70 7.75 10.38
N GLU A 53 3.03 6.67 11.10
CA GLU A 53 3.15 6.73 12.55
C GLU A 53 4.53 7.23 13.00
N SER A 54 5.51 7.32 12.08
CA SER A 54 6.89 7.59 12.46
C SER A 54 7.14 9.07 12.76
N THR A 55 7.29 9.42 14.04
CA THR A 55 7.87 10.69 14.50
C THR A 55 9.34 10.53 14.92
N PHE A 56 10.05 9.54 14.38
CA PHE A 56 11.30 9.01 14.94
C PHE A 56 12.57 9.80 14.54
N PRO A 57 13.66 9.61 15.30
CA PRO A 57 14.97 10.14 14.95
C PRO A 57 15.42 9.65 13.57
N GLN A 58 16.15 10.50 12.85
CA GLN A 58 16.67 10.26 11.49
C GLN A 58 17.35 8.89 11.30
N ASN A 59 17.97 8.34 12.35
CA ASN A 59 18.63 7.02 12.30
C ASN A 59 17.66 5.86 12.06
N ASP A 60 16.47 5.87 12.65
CA ASP A 60 15.49 4.80 12.45
C ASP A 60 14.91 4.84 11.03
N GLN A 61 14.70 6.04 10.49
CA GLN A 61 14.25 6.24 9.11
C GLN A 61 15.28 5.68 8.11
N LEU A 62 16.58 5.98 8.30
CA LEU A 62 17.64 5.49 7.44
C LEU A 62 17.74 3.96 7.44
N GLU A 63 17.53 3.33 8.61
CA GLU A 63 17.54 1.87 8.72
C GLU A 63 16.39 1.23 7.93
N ILE A 64 15.19 1.80 8.02
CA ILE A 64 14.04 1.33 7.24
C ILE A 64 14.29 1.52 5.76
N ILE A 65 14.73 2.71 5.33
CA ILE A 65 15.06 2.97 3.92
C ILE A 65 16.09 1.97 3.40
N TYR A 66 17.12 1.66 4.20
CA TYR A 66 18.10 0.63 3.88
C TYR A 66 17.45 -0.74 3.69
N CYS A 67 16.54 -1.15 4.59
CA CYS A 67 15.80 -2.41 4.46
C CYS A 67 14.99 -2.47 3.15
N LEU A 68 14.30 -1.38 2.79
CA LEU A 68 13.50 -1.30 1.57
C LEU A 68 14.39 -1.39 0.33
N TRP A 69 15.45 -0.59 0.29
CA TRP A 69 16.40 -0.56 -0.80
C TRP A 69 17.09 -1.92 -0.99
N ASN A 70 17.60 -2.52 0.09
CA ASN A 70 18.25 -3.82 0.06
C ASN A 70 17.30 -4.93 -0.45
N THR A 71 16.02 -4.88 -0.03
CA THR A 71 15.00 -5.83 -0.47
C THR A 71 14.76 -5.71 -1.97
N CYS A 72 14.45 -4.51 -2.46
CA CYS A 72 14.18 -4.27 -3.88
C CYS A 72 15.40 -4.59 -4.74
N HIS A 73 16.59 -4.14 -4.34
CA HIS A 73 17.84 -4.42 -5.03
C HIS A 73 18.12 -5.93 -5.11
N THR A 74 17.92 -6.65 -4.00
CA THR A 74 18.15 -8.10 -3.94
C THR A 74 17.18 -8.85 -4.83
N ILE A 75 15.88 -8.52 -4.80
CA ILE A 75 14.87 -9.10 -5.68
C ILE A 75 15.22 -8.80 -7.14
N ARG A 76 15.58 -7.56 -7.49
CA ARG A 76 15.99 -7.20 -8.85
C ARG A 76 17.17 -8.05 -9.34
N ARG A 77 18.21 -8.20 -8.51
CA ARG A 77 19.39 -9.01 -8.84
C ARG A 77 19.08 -10.49 -9.00
N LEU A 78 18.16 -11.02 -8.20
CA LEU A 78 17.82 -12.45 -8.18
C LEU A 78 16.82 -12.84 -9.28
N ALA A 79 15.76 -12.05 -9.39
CA ALA A 79 14.53 -12.39 -10.09
C ALA A 79 14.27 -11.54 -11.33
N LEU A 80 14.67 -10.27 -11.38
CA LEU A 80 14.29 -9.36 -12.49
C LEU A 80 15.42 -9.11 -13.50
N SER A 81 16.67 -9.35 -13.12
CA SER A 81 17.79 -9.33 -14.07
C SER A 81 17.75 -10.56 -14.98
N ALA A 82 17.91 -10.34 -16.29
CA ALA A 82 18.00 -11.41 -17.28
C ALA A 82 19.13 -12.41 -16.99
N ASN A 83 20.22 -11.95 -16.35
CA ASN A 83 21.33 -12.79 -15.91
C ASN A 83 21.21 -13.25 -14.45
N GLY A 84 20.12 -12.89 -13.78
CA GLY A 84 19.80 -13.29 -12.43
C GLY A 84 19.58 -14.80 -12.32
N PRO A 85 19.91 -15.44 -11.19
CA PRO A 85 19.83 -16.88 -11.03
C PRO A 85 18.43 -17.46 -11.19
N LEU A 86 17.34 -16.71 -10.97
CA LEU A 86 16.00 -17.26 -11.18
C LEU A 86 15.63 -17.29 -12.67
N GLN A 87 15.88 -16.21 -13.41
CA GLN A 87 15.61 -16.18 -14.85
C GLN A 87 16.57 -17.08 -15.63
N ARG A 88 17.88 -16.99 -15.34
CA ARG A 88 18.91 -17.75 -16.07
C ARG A 88 18.72 -19.26 -15.96
N ASN A 89 18.19 -19.72 -14.83
CA ASN A 89 17.91 -21.13 -14.60
C ASN A 89 16.45 -21.51 -14.89
N ALA A 90 15.66 -20.62 -15.49
CA ALA A 90 14.23 -20.82 -15.81
C ALA A 90 13.38 -21.28 -14.61
N ILE A 91 13.67 -20.76 -13.41
CA ILE A 91 12.94 -21.07 -12.18
C ILE A 91 11.60 -20.31 -12.10
N ILE A 92 11.54 -19.15 -12.75
CA ILE A 92 10.36 -18.27 -12.84
C ILE A 92 10.05 -18.00 -14.30
N ASP A 93 8.78 -17.76 -14.62
CA ASP A 93 8.33 -17.43 -15.97
C ASP A 93 8.08 -15.93 -16.18
N ASN A 94 7.61 -15.54 -17.38
CA ASN A 94 7.35 -14.14 -17.70
C ASN A 94 6.20 -13.54 -16.87
N ALA A 95 5.23 -14.35 -16.44
CA ALA A 95 4.14 -13.89 -15.59
C ALA A 95 4.65 -13.61 -14.17
N ASP A 96 5.49 -14.50 -13.62
CA ASP A 96 6.18 -14.28 -12.36
C ASP A 96 7.05 -13.02 -12.39
N ILE A 97 7.83 -12.83 -13.46
CA ILE A 97 8.70 -11.64 -13.63
C ILE A 97 7.86 -10.36 -13.61
N ALA A 98 6.80 -10.30 -14.43
CA ALA A 98 5.92 -9.13 -14.50
C ALA A 98 5.25 -8.85 -13.15
N HIS A 99 4.84 -9.90 -12.43
CA HIS A 99 4.21 -9.79 -11.12
C HIS A 99 5.18 -9.29 -10.05
N ILE A 100 6.38 -9.87 -9.97
CA ILE A 100 7.44 -9.44 -9.04
C ILE A 100 7.87 -8.00 -9.36
N GLU A 101 7.99 -7.63 -10.63
CA GLU A 101 8.33 -6.28 -11.07
C GLU A 101 7.31 -5.26 -10.54
N LYS A 102 6.01 -5.53 -10.68
CA LYS A 102 4.96 -4.64 -10.18
C LYS A 102 5.01 -4.44 -8.67
N TRP A 103 5.32 -5.50 -7.92
CA TRP A 103 5.52 -5.37 -6.48
C TRP A 103 6.73 -4.51 -6.13
N VAL A 104 7.88 -4.76 -6.77
CA VAL A 104 9.11 -3.99 -6.53
C VAL A 104 8.90 -2.51 -6.87
N ASP A 105 8.32 -2.21 -8.03
CA ASP A 105 8.05 -0.85 -8.47
C ASP A 105 7.11 -0.12 -7.50
N SER A 106 6.08 -0.81 -6.99
CA SER A 106 5.14 -0.24 -6.03
C SER A 106 5.84 0.10 -4.70
N ILE A 107 6.71 -0.78 -4.20
CA ILE A 107 7.48 -0.57 -2.96
C ILE A 107 8.46 0.60 -3.14
N GLU A 108 9.20 0.62 -4.24
CA GLU A 108 10.15 1.70 -4.56
C GLU A 108 9.45 3.05 -4.67
N HIS A 109 8.28 3.09 -5.31
CA HIS A 109 7.50 4.32 -5.43
C HIS A 109 6.97 4.80 -4.07
N SER A 110 6.45 3.91 -3.22
CA SER A 110 6.05 4.25 -1.86
C SER A 110 7.21 4.79 -1.03
N CYS A 111 8.39 4.19 -1.17
CA CYS A 111 9.61 4.66 -0.51
C CYS A 111 10.01 6.07 -0.99
N LEU A 112 9.93 6.33 -2.30
CA LEU A 112 10.23 7.64 -2.87
C LEU A 112 9.29 8.73 -2.34
N ILE A 113 7.98 8.46 -2.29
CA ILE A 113 6.97 9.37 -1.72
C ILE A 113 7.27 9.65 -0.25
N TRP A 114 7.64 8.61 0.51
CA TRP A 114 7.96 8.78 1.91
C TRP A 114 9.21 9.65 2.12
N ILE A 115 10.26 9.44 1.33
CA ILE A 115 11.52 10.21 1.41
C ILE A 115 11.34 11.65 0.92
N SER A 116 10.45 11.90 -0.04
CA SER A 116 10.18 13.26 -0.53
C SER A 116 9.52 14.16 0.54
N GLY A 117 9.00 13.57 1.62
CA GLY A 117 8.24 14.29 2.64
C GLY A 117 6.87 14.76 2.11
N ASP A 118 6.41 14.22 0.99
CA ASP A 118 5.05 14.43 0.51
C ASP A 118 4.06 13.75 1.46
N GLN A 119 2.92 14.43 1.69
CA GLN A 119 1.82 14.02 2.57
C GLN A 119 1.75 12.51 2.87
N ASP A 120 1.86 12.17 4.15
CA ASP A 120 2.03 10.80 4.66
C ASP A 120 1.05 9.77 4.09
N TYR A 121 -0.18 10.16 3.75
CA TYR A 121 -1.16 9.24 3.18
C TYR A 121 -0.84 8.80 1.75
N LYS A 122 -0.07 9.58 0.98
CA LYS A 122 0.28 9.26 -0.42
C LYS A 122 1.19 8.04 -0.53
N VAL A 123 1.89 7.67 0.54
CA VAL A 123 2.72 6.45 0.59
C VAL A 123 1.90 5.19 0.29
N ALA A 124 0.58 5.21 0.55
CA ALA A 124 -0.32 4.11 0.24
C ALA A 124 -0.84 4.08 -1.21
N LEU A 125 -0.61 5.12 -2.02
CA LEU A 125 -1.14 5.18 -3.39
C LEU A 125 -0.61 4.08 -4.31
N PRO A 126 0.69 3.76 -4.31
CA PRO A 126 1.18 2.66 -5.16
C PRO A 126 0.52 1.32 -4.81
N PHE A 127 0.14 1.10 -3.55
CA PHE A 127 -0.61 -0.09 -3.15
C PHE A 127 -2.08 -0.06 -3.61
N ALA A 128 -2.73 1.11 -3.51
CA ALA A 128 -4.08 1.29 -4.04
C ALA A 128 -4.12 1.09 -5.56
N ASP A 129 -3.11 1.57 -6.28
CA ASP A 129 -2.96 1.37 -7.72
C ASP A 129 -2.70 -0.09 -8.06
N TYR A 130 -1.86 -0.78 -7.28
CA TYR A 130 -1.62 -2.21 -7.42
C TYR A 130 -2.95 -3.01 -7.29
N ILE A 131 -3.77 -2.71 -6.29
CA ILE A 131 -5.09 -3.32 -6.11
C ILE A 131 -6.04 -2.95 -7.26
N THR A 132 -6.06 -1.68 -7.66
CA THR A 132 -6.92 -1.15 -8.72
C THR A 132 -6.59 -1.79 -10.07
N ASN A 133 -5.34 -2.17 -10.32
CA ASN A 133 -4.96 -2.88 -11.54
C ASN A 133 -5.27 -4.39 -11.50
N GLY A 134 -5.92 -4.88 -10.45
CA GLY A 134 -6.39 -6.27 -10.35
C GLY A 134 -5.29 -7.25 -9.98
N HIS A 135 -4.18 -6.77 -9.41
CA HIS A 135 -3.11 -7.64 -8.98
C HIS A 135 -3.52 -8.47 -7.75
N PRO A 136 -2.96 -9.69 -7.58
CA PRO A 136 -3.22 -10.57 -6.45
C PRO A 136 -3.04 -9.92 -5.08
N ILE A 137 -4.01 -10.14 -4.19
CA ILE A 137 -3.99 -9.73 -2.77
C ILE A 137 -4.33 -10.96 -1.92
N ALA A 138 -3.40 -11.35 -1.05
CA ALA A 138 -3.52 -12.57 -0.26
C ALA A 138 -4.55 -12.46 0.86
N ASP A 139 -4.62 -11.30 1.53
CA ASP A 139 -5.59 -11.01 2.58
C ASP A 139 -6.33 -9.70 2.28
N LYS A 140 -7.46 -9.82 1.57
CA LYS A 140 -8.28 -8.66 1.22
C LYS A 140 -8.78 -7.89 2.44
N LYS A 141 -8.99 -8.55 3.58
CA LYS A 141 -9.51 -7.90 4.80
C LYS A 141 -8.41 -7.05 5.45
N SER A 142 -7.18 -7.55 5.52
CA SER A 142 -6.04 -6.77 6.00
C SER A 142 -5.77 -5.56 5.09
N ALA A 143 -5.71 -5.78 3.78
CA ALA A 143 -5.52 -4.72 2.80
C ALA A 143 -6.61 -3.66 2.89
N PHE A 144 -7.87 -4.08 3.05
CA PHE A 144 -9.00 -3.16 3.18
C PHE A 144 -8.85 -2.31 4.43
N LYS A 145 -8.57 -2.93 5.58
CA LYS A 145 -8.37 -2.20 6.83
C LYS A 145 -7.24 -1.19 6.70
N CYS A 146 -6.11 -1.61 6.13
CA CYS A 146 -4.95 -0.75 5.90
C CYS A 146 -5.33 0.48 5.06
N LEU A 147 -5.88 0.29 3.86
CA LEU A 147 -6.27 1.41 2.99
C LEU A 147 -7.39 2.27 3.58
N PHE A 148 -8.33 1.67 4.31
CA PHE A 148 -9.47 2.38 4.86
C PHE A 148 -9.05 3.32 6.00
N ASP A 149 -8.16 2.86 6.88
CA ASP A 149 -7.58 3.70 7.92
C ASP A 149 -6.81 4.89 7.31
N PHE A 150 -6.19 4.69 6.15
CA PHE A 150 -5.47 5.73 5.41
C PHE A 150 -6.40 6.74 4.74
N LEU A 151 -7.47 6.27 4.10
CA LEU A 151 -8.47 7.16 3.51
C LEU A 151 -9.08 8.08 4.58
N LYS A 152 -9.40 7.55 5.76
CA LYS A 152 -9.89 8.37 6.89
C LYS A 152 -8.87 9.44 7.30
N LYS A 153 -7.59 9.11 7.36
CA LYS A 153 -6.51 10.06 7.68
C LYS A 153 -6.38 11.13 6.61
N ALA A 154 -6.36 10.75 5.33
CA ALA A 154 -6.27 11.68 4.19
C ALA A 154 -7.39 12.75 4.26
N ILE A 155 -8.63 12.31 4.46
CA ILE A 155 -9.78 13.22 4.60
C ILE A 155 -9.67 14.09 5.85
N SER A 156 -9.15 13.56 6.97
CA SER A 156 -8.99 14.33 8.20
C SER A 156 -7.92 15.42 8.08
N GLN A 157 -6.81 15.13 7.40
CA GLN A 157 -5.72 16.09 7.18
C GLN A 157 -6.14 17.23 6.24
N GLU A 158 -6.92 16.93 5.19
CA GLU A 158 -7.43 17.96 4.28
C GLU A 158 -8.35 18.97 4.97
N ASN A 159 -9.28 18.50 5.81
CA ASN A 159 -10.15 19.36 6.60
C ASN A 159 -9.38 20.27 7.57
N SER A 160 -8.14 19.91 7.92
CA SER A 160 -7.28 20.69 8.81
C SER A 160 -6.45 21.74 8.06
N HIS A 161 -6.18 21.55 6.76
CA HIS A 161 -5.33 22.44 5.95
C HIS A 161 -6.13 23.42 5.07
N SER A 162 -7.44 23.19 4.88
CA SER A 162 -8.35 24.12 4.19
C SER A 162 -8.54 25.46 4.92
N VAL A 163 -8.06 25.59 6.16
CA VAL A 163 -8.13 26.83 6.96
C VAL A 163 -6.97 27.80 6.66
N GLU A 164 -5.85 27.35 6.09
CA GLU A 164 -4.62 28.18 6.00
C GLU A 164 -4.04 28.41 4.58
N SER A 165 -4.51 27.76 3.51
CA SER A 165 -3.86 27.94 2.19
C SER A 165 -4.80 28.05 0.98
N ASN A 166 -4.80 29.24 0.38
CA ASN A 166 -5.44 29.60 -0.89
C ASN A 166 -4.65 29.04 -2.10
N SER A 167 -4.44 27.73 -2.19
CA SER A 167 -3.70 27.12 -3.31
C SER A 167 -4.55 26.10 -4.10
N LYS A 168 -5.07 26.55 -5.25
CA LYS A 168 -5.88 25.74 -6.19
C LYS A 168 -5.21 24.41 -6.62
N GLY A 169 -3.88 24.34 -6.62
CA GLY A 169 -3.14 23.13 -7.02
C GLY A 169 -3.04 22.03 -5.94
N PHE A 170 -3.39 22.33 -4.69
CA PHE A 170 -3.38 21.35 -3.60
C PHE A 170 -4.61 20.44 -3.62
N PHE A 171 -5.78 21.01 -3.97
CA PHE A 171 -7.06 20.28 -4.02
C PHE A 171 -7.15 19.26 -5.17
N GLU A 172 -6.57 19.54 -6.35
CA GLU A 172 -6.59 18.59 -7.48
C GLU A 172 -5.80 17.30 -7.18
N LYS A 173 -4.65 17.41 -6.49
CA LYS A 173 -3.80 16.24 -6.19
C LYS A 173 -4.29 15.39 -5.01
N SER A 174 -5.10 15.96 -4.13
CA SER A 174 -5.67 15.22 -2.99
C SER A 174 -6.92 14.45 -3.40
N PHE A 175 -7.67 15.00 -4.37
CA PHE A 175 -8.80 14.34 -5.02
C PHE A 175 -8.41 13.00 -5.68
N ASP A 176 -7.34 13.00 -6.50
CA ASP A 176 -6.88 11.79 -7.20
C ASP A 176 -6.57 10.65 -6.21
N ALA A 177 -5.98 11.01 -5.07
CA ALA A 177 -5.62 10.04 -4.03
C ALA A 177 -6.85 9.42 -3.36
N GLN A 178 -7.84 10.24 -2.97
CA GLN A 178 -9.07 9.75 -2.36
C GLN A 178 -9.86 8.86 -3.32
N TYR A 179 -9.94 9.25 -4.59
CA TYR A 179 -10.59 8.46 -5.61
C TYR A 179 -9.92 7.09 -5.78
N SER A 180 -8.60 7.03 -5.93
CA SER A 180 -7.86 5.77 -6.01
C SER A 180 -8.10 4.86 -4.81
N PHE A 181 -8.14 5.41 -3.58
CA PHE A 181 -8.46 4.61 -2.40
C PHE A 181 -9.89 4.07 -2.41
N ILE A 182 -10.88 4.86 -2.81
CA ILE A 182 -12.28 4.42 -2.89
C ILE A 182 -12.42 3.25 -3.87
N ILE A 183 -11.79 3.35 -5.05
CA ILE A 183 -11.81 2.28 -6.06
C ILE A 183 -11.08 1.03 -5.55
N ALA A 184 -9.91 1.18 -4.93
CA ALA A 184 -9.18 0.06 -4.35
C ALA A 184 -10.01 -0.65 -3.26
N LEU A 185 -10.66 0.11 -2.37
CA LEU A 185 -11.51 -0.41 -1.30
C LEU A 185 -12.74 -1.16 -1.84
N GLU A 186 -13.34 -0.68 -2.93
CA GLU A 186 -14.41 -1.39 -3.63
C GLU A 186 -13.93 -2.75 -4.16
N LYS A 187 -12.77 -2.80 -4.83
CA LYS A 187 -12.22 -4.06 -5.38
C LYS A 187 -11.88 -5.09 -4.32
N LEU A 188 -11.56 -4.65 -3.11
CA LEU A 188 -11.32 -5.54 -1.97
C LEU A 188 -12.62 -6.15 -1.42
N GLY A 189 -13.79 -5.60 -1.79
CA GLY A 189 -15.09 -6.25 -1.62
C GLY A 189 -15.54 -6.40 -0.16
N ASN A 190 -15.22 -5.43 0.70
CA ASN A 190 -15.58 -5.51 2.12
C ASN A 190 -16.86 -4.72 2.41
N GLU A 191 -17.97 -5.42 2.67
CA GLU A 191 -19.26 -4.83 3.05
C GLU A 191 -19.38 -4.55 4.56
N SER A 192 -18.27 -4.24 5.23
CA SER A 192 -18.32 -3.91 6.64
C SER A 192 -19.33 -2.78 6.89
N LYS A 193 -20.10 -2.87 7.99
CA LYS A 193 -21.03 -1.81 8.38
C LYS A 193 -20.35 -0.44 8.44
N GLU A 194 -19.11 -0.42 8.92
CA GLU A 194 -18.28 0.77 9.00
C GLU A 194 -18.00 1.40 7.63
N TRP A 195 -17.69 0.59 6.62
CA TRP A 195 -17.51 1.05 5.24
C TRP A 195 -18.79 1.66 4.66
N VAL A 196 -19.92 0.98 4.84
CA VAL A 196 -21.22 1.46 4.36
C VAL A 196 -21.60 2.79 5.03
N GLU A 197 -21.42 2.91 6.35
CA GLU A 197 -21.65 4.16 7.07
C GLU A 197 -20.73 5.28 6.60
N PHE A 198 -19.46 4.95 6.33
CA PHE A 198 -18.50 5.90 5.81
C PHE A 198 -18.86 6.39 4.41
N LEU A 199 -19.25 5.49 3.50
CA LEU A 199 -19.75 5.84 2.17
C LEU A 199 -20.99 6.74 2.23
N LYS A 200 -21.92 6.48 3.17
CA LYS A 200 -23.09 7.35 3.38
C LYS A 200 -22.68 8.76 3.76
N LYS A 201 -21.72 8.90 4.68
CA LYS A 201 -21.15 10.20 5.06
C LYS A 201 -20.50 10.88 3.86
N LEU A 202 -19.64 10.18 3.11
CA LEU A 202 -18.99 10.73 1.92
C LEU A 202 -19.99 11.21 0.87
N SER A 203 -21.02 10.40 0.57
CA SER A 203 -22.05 10.70 -0.43
C SER A 203 -22.88 11.96 -0.13
N SER A 204 -22.89 12.38 1.13
CA SER A 204 -23.66 13.53 1.62
C SER A 204 -22.76 14.75 1.86
N ASN A 205 -21.55 14.54 2.38
CA ASN A 205 -20.74 15.59 2.98
C ASN A 205 -19.44 15.90 2.23
N SER A 206 -19.03 15.09 1.23
CA SER A 206 -17.80 15.39 0.47
C SER A 206 -17.99 16.65 -0.39
N GLU A 207 -16.96 17.50 -0.40
CA GLU A 207 -16.92 18.71 -1.23
C GLU A 207 -16.78 18.37 -2.72
N SER A 208 -16.08 17.27 -3.05
CA SER A 208 -15.95 16.78 -4.42
C SER A 208 -17.26 16.14 -4.90
N LYS A 209 -17.71 16.54 -6.07
CA LYS A 209 -18.89 15.95 -6.70
C LYS A 209 -18.62 14.50 -7.13
N GLU A 210 -17.45 14.25 -7.69
CA GLU A 210 -17.04 12.95 -8.20
C GLU A 210 -16.93 11.92 -7.07
N ILE A 211 -16.34 12.29 -5.91
CA ILE A 211 -16.32 11.40 -4.72
C ILE A 211 -17.73 11.11 -4.22
N ARG A 212 -18.62 12.11 -4.19
CA ARG A 212 -20.02 11.89 -3.80
C ARG A 212 -20.73 10.93 -4.74
N ASP A 213 -20.57 11.14 -6.05
CA ASP A 213 -21.24 10.35 -7.07
C ASP A 213 -20.70 8.90 -7.08
N GLU A 214 -19.39 8.73 -6.90
CA GLU A 214 -18.74 7.42 -6.77
C GLU A 214 -19.22 6.68 -5.51
N ALA A 215 -19.26 7.36 -4.36
CA ALA A 215 -19.77 6.77 -3.12
C ALA A 215 -21.24 6.33 -3.26
N ARG A 216 -22.08 7.11 -3.96
CA ARG A 216 -23.47 6.72 -4.27
C ARG A 216 -23.54 5.52 -5.20
N ARG A 217 -22.67 5.46 -6.22
CA ARG A 217 -22.61 4.31 -7.13
C ARG A 217 -22.32 3.02 -6.36
N ILE A 218 -21.30 3.04 -5.49
CA ILE A 218 -20.91 1.87 -4.68
C ILE A 218 -22.04 1.48 -3.71
N LEU A 219 -22.65 2.45 -3.01
CA LEU A 219 -23.79 2.16 -2.12
C LEU A 219 -24.97 1.50 -2.85
N ASN A 220 -25.28 1.98 -4.07
CA ASN A 220 -26.34 1.41 -4.90
C ASN A 220 -26.01 -0.02 -5.35
N GLN A 221 -24.73 -0.32 -5.61
CA GLN A 221 -24.28 -1.66 -5.96
C GLN A 221 -24.42 -2.62 -4.77
N ILE A 222 -23.91 -2.24 -3.59
CA ILE A 222 -24.04 -3.04 -2.36
C ILE A 222 -25.52 -3.33 -2.06
N SER A 223 -26.40 -2.33 -2.21
CA SER A 223 -27.84 -2.52 -2.00
C SER A 223 -28.51 -3.47 -3.00
N LYS A 224 -27.95 -3.64 -4.20
CA LYS A 224 -28.46 -4.59 -5.21
C LYS A 224 -27.99 -6.01 -4.92
N GLU A 225 -26.76 -6.17 -4.45
CA GLU A 225 -26.16 -7.48 -4.12
C GLU A 225 -26.75 -8.07 -2.83
N SER A 226 -27.28 -7.24 -1.93
CA SER A 226 -27.96 -7.65 -0.69
C SER A 226 -29.43 -8.10 -0.85
N ARG A 227 -29.98 -8.12 -2.07
CA ARG A 227 -31.38 -8.49 -2.35
C ARG A 227 -31.48 -9.85 -3.02
#